data_AF-A0A2T4WB87-F1
#
_entry.id   AF-A0A2T4WB87-F1
#
_cell.length_a   1.000
_cell.length_b   1.000
_cell.length_c   1.000
_cell.angle_alpha   90.00
_cell.angle_beta   90.00
_cell.angle_gamma   90.00
#
_symmetry.space_group_name_H-M   'P 1'
#
loop_
_entity.id
_entity.type
_entity.pdbx_description
1 polymer ?
#
loop_
_entity_poly.entity_id
_entity_poly.type
_entity_poly.pdbx_seq_one_letter_code
_entity_poly.pdbx_strand_id
1 'polypeptide(L)'
;MFYFNLGVRHITDWQGYDHMLFLLALTLPLSFSLWKPTLRWITAFTLGHSISLAVSALGWVSLPGAWIELAIAVTIAFTVVVHALAGFKVMAHGIWIAGLFGLIHGFGFGSYYTFIAQSESFW
;
A
#
# COMPACT_ATOMS: atom_id res chain seq x y z
N MET A 1 -1.87 21.50 -6.50
CA MET A 1 -0.75 21.55 -5.52
C MET A 1 -1.13 21.04 -4.14
N PHE A 2 -2.37 21.23 -3.66
CA PHE A 2 -2.83 20.75 -2.35
C PHE A 2 -2.70 19.23 -2.17
N TYR A 3 -3.31 18.42 -3.04
CA TYR A 3 -3.25 16.95 -2.97
C TYR A 3 -1.84 16.36 -3.04
N PHE A 4 -0.93 16.98 -3.82
CA PHE A 4 0.46 16.56 -3.89
C PHE A 4 1.19 16.76 -2.54
N ASN A 5 1.01 17.92 -1.91
CA ASN A 5 1.57 18.17 -0.58
C ASN A 5 0.97 17.27 0.49
N LEU A 6 -0.33 16.96 0.40
CA LEU A 6 -0.98 16.02 1.31
C LEU A 6 -0.39 14.60 1.18
N GLY A 7 -0.13 14.17 -0.06
CA GLY A 7 0.56 12.92 -0.37
C GLY A 7 1.98 12.87 0.21
N VAL A 8 2.78 13.92 -0.01
CA VAL A 8 4.14 14.02 0.56
C VAL A 8 4.09 13.95 2.08
N ARG A 9 3.23 14.77 2.71
CA ARG A 9 3.08 14.76 4.16
C ARG A 9 2.70 13.39 4.69
N HIS A 10 1.73 12.72 4.08
CA HIS A 10 1.29 11.38 4.51
C HIS A 10 2.44 10.36 4.53
N ILE A 11 3.30 10.33 3.51
CA ILE A 11 4.44 9.40 3.46
C ILE A 11 5.50 9.76 4.51
N THR A 12 5.69 11.06 4.78
CA THR A 12 6.72 11.56 5.71
C THR A 12 6.25 11.72 7.16
N ASP A 13 4.96 11.55 7.43
CA ASP A 13 4.40 11.67 8.78
C ASP A 13 4.63 10.38 9.58
N TRP A 14 4.55 10.47 10.90
CA TRP A 14 4.72 9.32 11.80
C TRP A 14 3.74 8.19 11.51
N GLN A 15 2.56 8.52 10.97
CA GLN A 15 1.53 7.57 10.55
C GLN A 15 1.85 6.87 9.21
N GLY A 16 2.80 7.37 8.41
CA GLY A 16 3.22 6.80 7.12
C GLY A 16 4.40 5.83 7.19
N TYR A 17 4.86 5.47 8.40
CA TYR A 17 5.96 4.52 8.58
C TYR A 17 5.66 3.11 8.05
N ASP A 18 4.38 2.73 8.03
CA ASP A 18 3.90 1.50 7.42
C ASP A 18 4.25 1.41 5.92
N HIS A 19 4.20 2.55 5.20
CA HIS A 19 4.59 2.65 3.79
C HIS A 19 6.11 2.48 3.61
N MET A 20 6.90 3.11 4.48
CA MET A 20 8.37 2.98 4.46
C MET A 20 8.81 1.54 4.79
N LEU A 21 8.19 0.92 5.80
CA LEU A 21 8.42 -0.47 6.19
C LEU A 21 7.99 -1.44 5.09
N PHE A 22 6.88 -1.16 4.41
CA PHE A 22 6.47 -1.93 3.24
C PHE A 22 7.47 -1.82 2.10
N LEU A 23 7.91 -0.60 1.73
CA LEU A 23 8.91 -0.40 0.69
C LEU A 23 10.20 -1.14 1.03
N LEU A 24 10.64 -1.08 2.29
CA LEU A 24 11.79 -1.85 2.75
C LEU A 24 11.53 -3.37 2.66
N ALA A 25 10.38 -3.87 3.11
CA ALA A 25 10.06 -5.30 3.04
C ALA A 25 9.95 -5.83 1.60
N LEU A 26 9.36 -5.05 0.69
CA LEU A 26 9.25 -5.38 -0.73
C LEU A 26 10.60 -5.32 -1.43
N THR A 27 11.48 -4.39 -1.02
CA THR A 27 12.78 -4.17 -1.65
C THR A 27 13.95 -4.91 -1.00
N LEU A 28 13.79 -5.44 0.21
CA LEU A 28 14.81 -6.24 0.93
C LEU A 28 15.34 -7.43 0.10
N PRO A 29 14.50 -8.19 -0.61
CA PRO A 29 14.93 -9.30 -1.47
C PRO A 29 15.58 -8.84 -2.79
N LEU A 30 15.53 -7.53 -3.11
CA LEU A 30 15.77 -7.01 -4.44
C LEU A 30 17.23 -6.58 -4.62
N SER A 31 18.09 -7.55 -4.93
CA SER A 31 19.38 -7.25 -5.55
C SER A 31 19.18 -6.58 -6.92
N PHE A 32 20.01 -5.59 -7.27
CA PHE A 32 20.01 -4.93 -8.61
C PHE A 32 20.05 -5.91 -9.79
N SER A 33 20.51 -7.15 -9.57
CA SER A 33 20.50 -8.24 -10.55
C SER A 33 19.08 -8.68 -10.98
N LEU A 34 18.04 -8.44 -10.17
CA LEU A 34 16.67 -8.94 -10.35
C LEU A 34 15.66 -7.85 -10.76
N TRP A 35 16.09 -6.86 -11.55
CA TRP A 35 15.27 -5.69 -11.93
C TRP A 35 13.95 -6.02 -12.69
N LYS A 36 13.91 -7.11 -13.48
CA LYS A 36 12.69 -7.50 -14.23
C LYS A 36 11.57 -8.01 -13.31
N PRO A 37 11.82 -8.93 -12.36
CA PRO A 37 10.86 -9.24 -11.30
C PRO A 37 10.43 -8.01 -10.49
N THR A 38 11.37 -7.13 -10.14
CA THR A 38 11.12 -5.91 -9.36
C THR A 38 10.06 -5.03 -10.02
N LEU A 39 10.24 -4.70 -11.30
CA LEU A 39 9.28 -3.85 -12.01
C LEU A 39 7.88 -4.48 -12.01
N ARG A 40 7.77 -5.79 -12.18
CA ARG A 40 6.48 -6.48 -12.17
C ARG A 40 5.78 -6.38 -10.81
N TRP A 41 6.53 -6.51 -9.71
CA TRP A 41 5.97 -6.40 -8.37
C TRP A 41 5.52 -4.97 -8.06
N ILE A 42 6.35 -3.98 -8.40
CA ILE A 42 6.00 -2.55 -8.27
C ILE A 42 4.75 -2.24 -9.08
N THR A 43 4.68 -2.67 -10.35
CA THR A 43 3.51 -2.45 -11.20
C THR A 43 2.24 -3.09 -10.61
N ALA A 44 2.32 -4.33 -10.13
CA ALA A 44 1.17 -5.00 -9.52
C ALA A 44 0.68 -4.28 -8.26
N PHE A 45 1.60 -3.87 -7.39
CA PHE A 45 1.29 -3.06 -6.21
C PHE A 45 0.62 -1.74 -6.61
N THR A 46 1.22 -0.98 -7.52
CA THR A 46 0.71 0.32 -7.97
C THR A 46 -0.69 0.19 -8.58
N LEU A 47 -0.93 -0.85 -9.38
CA LEU A 47 -2.25 -1.11 -9.96
C LEU A 47 -3.28 -1.41 -8.87
N GLY A 48 -2.99 -2.34 -7.96
CA GLY A 48 -3.88 -2.68 -6.84
C GLY A 48 -4.22 -1.45 -5.99
N HIS A 49 -3.19 -0.69 -5.63
CA HIS A 49 -3.31 0.54 -4.85
C HIS A 49 -4.17 1.60 -5.54
N SER A 50 -3.91 1.85 -6.82
CA SER A 50 -4.67 2.83 -7.60
C SER A 50 -6.15 2.43 -7.73
N ILE A 51 -6.43 1.13 -7.89
CA ILE A 51 -7.80 0.61 -7.93
C ILE A 51 -8.52 0.88 -6.61
N SER A 52 -7.90 0.53 -5.46
CA SER A 52 -8.52 0.78 -4.15
C SER A 52 -8.75 2.26 -3.85
N LEU A 53 -7.80 3.12 -4.23
CA LEU A 53 -7.96 4.57 -4.14
C LEU A 53 -9.13 5.06 -4.99
N ALA A 54 -9.23 4.62 -6.24
CA ALA A 54 -10.32 5.03 -7.14
C ALA A 54 -11.68 4.58 -6.60
N VAL A 55 -11.80 3.32 -6.18
CA VAL A 55 -13.04 2.77 -5.62
C VAL A 55 -13.47 3.52 -4.35
N SER A 56 -12.51 3.82 -3.46
CA SER A 56 -12.77 4.57 -2.23
C SER A 56 -13.15 6.03 -2.51
N ALA A 57 -12.46 6.69 -3.45
CA ALA A 57 -12.71 8.08 -3.81
C ALA A 57 -14.05 8.27 -4.53
N LEU A 58 -14.48 7.27 -5.32
CA LEU A 58 -15.81 7.24 -5.93
C LEU A 58 -16.93 6.90 -4.93
N GLY A 59 -16.59 6.58 -3.68
CA GLY A 59 -17.56 6.22 -2.64
C GLY A 59 -18.23 4.87 -2.84
N TRP A 60 -17.70 4.01 -3.72
CA TRP A 60 -18.29 2.69 -4.00
C TRP A 60 -18.09 1.69 -2.86
N VAL A 61 -17.00 1.83 -2.12
CA VAL A 61 -16.70 1.00 -0.95
C VAL A 61 -16.23 1.92 0.18
N SER A 62 -16.84 1.76 1.35
CA SER A 62 -16.41 2.41 2.60
C SER A 62 -16.15 1.32 3.63
N LEU A 63 -14.90 1.26 4.10
CA LEU A 63 -14.46 0.32 5.13
C LEU A 63 -14.07 1.11 6.38
N PRO A 64 -14.32 0.59 7.60
CA PRO A 64 -13.87 1.29 8.81
C PRO A 64 -12.34 1.32 8.88
N GLY A 65 -11.76 2.50 9.16
CA GLY A 65 -10.30 2.70 9.17
C GLY A 65 -9.55 1.70 10.05
N ALA A 66 -10.08 1.36 11.23
CA ALA A 66 -9.47 0.38 12.13
C ALA A 66 -9.28 -1.02 11.50
N TRP A 67 -10.23 -1.47 10.67
CA TRP A 67 -10.10 -2.76 9.97
C TRP A 67 -9.05 -2.68 8.86
N ILE A 68 -8.93 -1.53 8.19
CA ILE A 68 -7.93 -1.32 7.16
C ILE A 68 -6.52 -1.28 7.78
N GLU A 69 -6.34 -0.52 8.86
CA GLU A 69 -5.07 -0.45 9.59
C GLU A 69 -4.62 -1.82 10.09
N LEU A 70 -5.56 -2.61 10.65
CA LEU A 70 -5.28 -3.99 11.05
C LEU A 70 -4.88 -4.85 9.84
N ALA A 71 -5.59 -4.74 8.72
CA ALA A 71 -5.27 -5.49 7.50
C ALA A 71 -3.89 -5.10 6.93
N ILE A 72 -3.51 -3.83 7.00
CA ILE A 72 -2.17 -3.36 6.63
C ILE A 72 -1.12 -4.01 7.54
N ALA A 73 -1.28 -3.91 8.86
CA ALA A 73 -0.33 -4.50 9.81
C ALA A 73 -0.17 -6.02 9.60
N VAL A 74 -1.28 -6.74 9.42
CA VAL A 74 -1.28 -8.19 9.15
C VAL A 74 -0.57 -8.52 7.83
N THR A 75 -0.80 -7.75 6.78
CA THR A 75 -0.22 -8.03 5.46
C THR A 75 1.27 -7.70 5.41
N ILE A 76 1.76 -6.70 6.15
CA ILE A 76 3.18 -6.45 6.36
C ILE A 76 3.82 -7.64 7.09
N ALA A 77 3.27 -8.03 8.24
CA ALA A 77 3.79 -9.14 9.03
C ALA A 77 3.82 -10.45 8.23
N PHE A 78 2.74 -10.75 7.52
CA PHE A 78 2.65 -11.90 6.62
C PHE A 78 3.72 -11.86 5.52
N THR A 79 3.92 -10.70 4.87
CA THR A 79 4.92 -10.54 3.81
C THR A 79 6.33 -10.77 4.33
N VAL A 80 6.66 -10.26 5.51
CA VAL A 80 7.96 -10.47 6.17
C VAL A 80 8.17 -11.96 6.50
N VAL A 81 7.17 -12.62 7.09
CA VAL A 81 7.25 -14.05 7.44
C VAL A 81 7.44 -14.92 6.18
N VAL A 82 6.66 -14.66 5.12
CA VAL A 82 6.79 -15.39 3.85
C VAL A 82 8.18 -15.24 3.26
N HIS A 83 8.72 -14.02 3.23
CA HIS A 83 10.07 -13.79 2.71
C HIS A 83 11.15 -14.43 3.60
N ALA A 84 11.00 -14.37 4.92
CA ALA A 84 11.93 -15.01 5.86
C ALA A 84 11.97 -16.54 5.67
N LEU A 85 10.81 -17.19 5.53
CA LEU A 85 10.71 -18.62 5.28
C LEU A 85 11.24 -19.03 3.90
N ALA A 86 11.09 -18.17 2.89
CA ALA A 86 11.61 -18.39 1.54
C ALA A 86 13.11 -18.07 1.39
N GLY A 87 13.78 -17.67 2.48
CA GLY A 87 15.19 -17.27 2.46
C GLY A 87 15.45 -16.01 1.62
N PHE A 88 14.50 -15.07 1.60
CA PHE A 88 14.54 -13.82 0.82
C PHE A 88 14.77 -14.03 -0.68
N LYS A 89 14.35 -15.17 -1.22
CA LYS A 89 14.37 -15.42 -2.67
C LYS A 89 13.14 -14.79 -3.33
N VAL A 90 13.32 -14.29 -4.55
CA VAL A 90 12.21 -13.79 -5.38
C VAL A 90 11.28 -14.95 -5.74
N MET A 91 10.05 -14.90 -5.23
CA MET A 91 9.04 -15.92 -5.48
C MET A 91 8.23 -15.62 -6.74
N ALA A 92 7.94 -16.64 -7.55
CA ALA A 92 7.10 -16.48 -8.75
C ALA A 92 5.70 -15.91 -8.43
N HIS A 93 5.14 -16.26 -7.27
CA HIS A 93 3.83 -15.80 -6.80
C HIS A 93 3.87 -14.44 -6.08
N GLY A 94 5.05 -13.81 -5.94
CA GLY A 94 5.20 -12.51 -5.25
C GLY A 94 4.41 -11.37 -5.91
N ILE A 95 4.07 -11.51 -7.19
CA ILE A 95 3.24 -10.53 -7.91
C ILE A 95 1.81 -10.44 -7.34
N TRP A 96 1.22 -11.57 -6.94
CA TRP A 96 -0.13 -11.59 -6.37
C TRP A 96 -0.14 -11.01 -4.96
N ILE A 97 0.92 -11.29 -4.19
CA ILE A 97 1.12 -10.73 -2.85
C ILE A 97 1.27 -9.22 -2.95
N ALA A 98 2.11 -8.72 -3.87
CA ALA A 98 2.30 -7.30 -4.10
C ALA A 98 1.01 -6.59 -4.54
N GLY A 99 0.24 -7.19 -5.45
CA GLY A 99 -1.05 -6.65 -5.90
C GLY A 99 -2.11 -6.61 -4.79
N LEU A 100 -2.28 -7.70 -4.04
CA LEU A 100 -3.22 -7.76 -2.92
C LEU A 100 -2.85 -6.77 -1.83
N PHE A 101 -1.56 -6.68 -1.51
CA PHE A 101 -1.05 -5.71 -0.56
C PHE A 101 -1.37 -4.28 -1.02
N GLY A 102 -1.10 -3.95 -2.29
CA GLY A 102 -1.45 -2.64 -2.85
C GLY A 102 -2.92 -2.29 -2.69
N LEU A 103 -3.80 -3.26 -2.98
CA LEU A 103 -5.25 -3.13 -2.88
C LEU A 103 -5.71 -2.84 -1.44
N ILE A 104 -5.21 -3.59 -0.45
CA ILE A 104 -5.55 -3.39 0.96
C ILE A 104 -5.04 -2.02 1.43
N HIS A 105 -3.82 -1.69 1.04
CA HIS A 105 -3.15 -0.48 1.49
C HIS A 105 -3.79 0.80 0.94
N GLY A 106 -4.24 0.81 -0.32
CA GLY A 106 -4.86 2.01 -0.90
C GLY A 106 -6.24 2.35 -0.34
N PHE A 107 -6.94 1.40 0.31
CA PHE A 107 -8.14 1.72 1.08
C PHE A 107 -7.85 2.57 2.33
N GLY A 108 -6.65 2.45 2.91
CA GLY A 108 -6.27 3.23 4.10
C GLY A 108 -6.21 4.71 3.78
N PHE A 109 -5.62 5.03 2.62
CA PHE A 109 -5.48 6.39 2.12
C PHE A 109 -6.80 6.94 1.55
N GLY A 110 -7.57 6.11 0.83
CA GLY A 110 -8.85 6.51 0.25
C GLY A 110 -9.87 6.92 1.31
N SER A 111 -9.93 6.20 2.44
CA SER A 111 -10.85 6.52 3.54
C SER A 111 -10.53 7.88 4.18
N TYR A 112 -9.24 8.20 4.33
CA TYR A 112 -8.79 9.51 4.84
C TYR A 112 -9.13 10.66 3.90
N TYR A 113 -8.92 10.50 2.59
CA TYR A 113 -9.31 11.52 1.61
C TYR A 113 -10.82 11.73 1.54
N THR A 114 -11.61 10.65 1.54
CA THR A 114 -13.08 10.76 1.55
C THR A 114 -13.55 11.48 2.81
N PHE A 115 -12.96 11.18 3.97
CA PHE A 115 -13.25 11.89 5.22
C PHE A 115 -12.94 13.39 5.12
N ILE A 116 -11.75 13.77 4.63
CA ILE A 116 -11.38 15.18 4.46
C ILE A 116 -12.26 15.87 3.43
N ALA A 117 -12.46 15.27 2.26
CA ALA A 117 -13.27 15.84 1.18
C ALA A 117 -14.72 16.06 1.61
N GLN A 118 -15.29 15.13 2.38
CA GLN A 118 -16.60 15.32 3.01
C GLN A 118 -16.54 16.45 4.05
N SER A 119 -15.53 16.52 4.91
CA SER A 119 -15.40 17.57 5.92
C SER A 119 -15.23 18.98 5.36
N GLU A 120 -14.59 19.14 4.20
CA GLU A 120 -14.42 20.42 3.51
C GLU A 120 -15.67 20.82 2.70
N SER A 121 -16.50 19.85 2.29
CA SER A 121 -17.76 20.13 1.59
C SER A 121 -18.89 20.69 2.49
N PHE A 122 -18.67 20.72 3.80
CA PHE A 122 -19.63 21.28 4.78
C PHE A 122 -19.31 22.73 5.20
N TRP A 123 -18.49 23.46 4.43
CA TRP A 123 -18.27 24.90 4.57
C TRP A 123 -18.76 25.67 3.34
#